data_AF-A0A6A2SNU3-F1
#
_entry.id   AF-A0A6A2SNU3-F1
#
_cell.length_a   1.000
_cell.length_b   1.000
_cell.length_c   1.000
_cell.angle_alpha   90.00
_cell.angle_beta   90.00
_cell.angle_gamma   90.00
#
_symmetry.space_group_name_H-M   'P 1'
#
loop_
_entity.id
_entity.type
_entity.pdbx_description
1 polymer ?
#
loop_
_entity_poly.entity_id
_entity_poly.type
_entity_poly.pdbx_seq_one_letter_code
_entity_poly.pdbx_strand_id
1 'polypeptide(L)'
;MSIDLTQQALNALADAGLGNDTPAEAYVIGYTQGHNDALALAIRIEQAITATPLTPDELDLLALALWEANGERPTVYESGKAVADDVLEWWKQVAASAWGFINGTEAMQ
;
A
#
# COMPACT_ATOMS: atom_id res chain seq x y z
N MET A 1 7.04 -15.52 24.15
CA MET A 1 6.93 -16.91 23.67
C MET A 1 6.16 -16.84 22.36
N SER A 2 6.78 -17.14 21.22
CA SER A 2 6.11 -17.08 19.90
C SER A 2 5.44 -18.41 19.62
N ILE A 3 4.22 -18.39 19.08
CA ILE A 3 3.55 -19.61 18.61
C ILE A 3 4.16 -20.00 17.27
N ASP A 4 4.61 -21.24 17.16
CA ASP A 4 5.01 -21.85 15.89
C ASP A 4 3.77 -22.45 15.20
N LEU A 5 3.19 -21.68 14.28
CA LEU A 5 2.00 -22.08 13.53
C LEU A 5 2.26 -23.24 12.58
N THR A 6 3.49 -23.36 12.05
CA THR A 6 3.88 -24.48 11.20
C THR A 6 3.87 -25.77 12.01
N GLN A 7 4.45 -25.76 13.20
CA GLN A 7 4.46 -26.93 14.08
C GLN A 7 3.04 -27.31 14.54
N GLN A 8 2.15 -26.35 14.80
CA GLN A 8 0.75 -26.65 15.13
C GLN A 8 0.02 -27.32 13.96
N ALA A 9 0.22 -26.83 12.73
CA ALA A 9 -0.38 -27.42 11.53
C ALA A 9 0.14 -28.85 11.27
N LEU A 10 1.44 -29.08 11.47
CA LEU A 10 2.05 -30.41 11.37
C LEU A 10 1.51 -31.39 12.40
N ASN A 11 1.30 -30.94 13.64
CA ASN A 11 0.68 -31.77 14.68
C ASN A 11 -0.76 -32.14 14.31
N ALA A 12 -1.54 -31.20 13.78
CA ALA A 12 -2.90 -31.48 13.32
C ALA A 12 -2.95 -32.47 12.14
N LEU A 13 -1.99 -32.39 11.22
CA LEU A 13 -1.83 -33.35 10.12
C LEU A 13 -1.47 -34.75 10.64
N ALA A 14 -0.56 -34.83 11.62
CA ALA A 14 -0.23 -36.09 12.27
C ALA A 14 -1.43 -36.71 12.98
N ASP A 15 -2.21 -35.92 13.73
CA ASP A 15 -3.44 -36.36 14.40
C ASP A 15 -4.50 -36.85 13.40
N ALA A 16 -4.53 -36.29 12.18
CA ALA A 16 -5.39 -36.72 11.09
C ALA A 16 -4.87 -37.96 10.34
N GLY A 17 -3.72 -38.52 10.72
CA GLY A 17 -3.10 -39.67 10.07
C GLY A 17 -2.39 -39.34 8.75
N LEU A 18 -2.14 -38.06 8.46
CA LEU A 18 -1.46 -37.57 7.26
C LEU A 18 0.06 -37.44 7.44
N GLY A 19 0.55 -37.66 8.66
CA GLY A 19 1.97 -37.61 9.03
C GLY A 19 2.49 -36.19 9.30
N ASN A 20 3.74 -36.11 9.76
CA ASN A 20 4.47 -34.87 10.02
C ASN A 20 5.85 -34.86 9.33
N ASP A 21 6.01 -35.69 8.30
CA ASP A 21 7.25 -35.82 7.54
C ASP A 21 7.47 -34.62 6.60
N THR A 22 8.64 -34.58 5.96
CA THR A 22 9.02 -33.52 5.00
C THR A 22 7.95 -33.19 3.93
N PRO A 23 7.17 -34.14 3.38
CA PRO A 23 6.07 -33.81 2.47
C PRO A 23 4.92 -33.03 3.14
N ALA A 24 4.60 -33.32 4.41
CA ALA A 24 3.58 -32.61 5.16
C ALA A 24 4.02 -31.17 5.46
N GLU A 25 5.31 -30.99 5.78
CA GLU A 25 5.91 -29.67 5.99
C GLU A 25 5.90 -28.83 4.70
N ALA A 26 6.30 -29.43 3.58
CA ALA A 26 6.24 -28.77 2.28
C ALA A 26 4.80 -28.36 1.90
N TYR A 27 3.81 -29.20 2.21
CA TYR A 27 2.41 -28.89 2.01
C TYR A 27 1.95 -27.69 2.87
N VAL A 28 2.27 -27.69 4.17
CA VAL A 28 1.89 -26.59 5.09
C VAL A 28 2.51 -25.27 4.62
N ILE A 29 3.81 -25.27 4.33
CA ILE A 29 4.53 -24.06 3.87
C ILE A 29 3.94 -23.55 2.57
N GLY A 30 3.74 -24.44 1.58
CA GLY A 30 3.18 -24.08 0.29
C GLY A 30 1.75 -23.53 0.40
N TYR A 31 0.92 -24.13 1.28
CA TYR A 31 -0.42 -23.65 1.56
C TYR A 31 -0.39 -22.26 2.21
N THR A 32 0.44 -22.05 3.24
CA THR A 32 0.59 -20.76 3.91
C THR A 32 1.03 -19.67 2.94
N GLN A 33 2.01 -19.96 2.08
CA GLN A 33 2.47 -19.02 1.07
C GLN A 33 1.35 -18.69 0.07
N GLY A 34 0.72 -19.70 -0.52
CA GLY A 34 -0.38 -19.49 -1.47
C GLY A 34 -1.57 -18.74 -0.86
N HIS A 35 -1.89 -19.01 0.41
CA HIS A 35 -2.93 -18.28 1.15
C HIS A 35 -2.57 -16.80 1.32
N ASN A 36 -1.34 -16.50 1.71
CA ASN A 36 -0.87 -15.12 1.87
C ASN A 36 -0.87 -14.37 0.54
N ASP A 37 -0.42 -15.02 -0.54
CA ASP A 37 -0.41 -14.43 -1.88
C ASP A 37 -1.84 -14.14 -2.37
N ALA A 38 -2.78 -15.07 -2.14
CA ALA A 38 -4.18 -14.89 -2.47
C ALA A 38 -4.85 -13.76 -1.65
N LEU A 39 -4.55 -13.68 -0.36
CA LEU A 39 -5.03 -12.60 0.51
C LEU A 39 -4.49 -11.24 0.07
N ALA A 40 -3.19 -11.16 -0.25
CA ALA A 40 -2.58 -9.94 -0.75
C ALA A 40 -3.23 -9.48 -2.07
N LEU A 41 -3.54 -10.42 -2.97
CA LEU A 41 -4.27 -10.12 -4.21
C LEU A 41 -5.68 -9.61 -3.92
N ALA A 42 -6.44 -10.27 -3.02
CA ALA A 42 -7.78 -9.85 -2.66
C ALA A 42 -7.81 -8.42 -2.10
N ILE A 43 -6.85 -8.09 -1.22
CA ILE A 43 -6.70 -6.73 -0.68
C ILE A 43 -6.47 -5.71 -1.81
N ARG A 44 -5.58 -6.01 -2.76
CA ARG A 44 -5.31 -5.12 -3.91
C ARG A 44 -6.54 -4.94 -4.80
N ILE A 45 -7.32 -5.99 -5.02
CA ILE A 45 -8.57 -5.91 -5.80
C ILE A 45 -9.59 -5.02 -5.09
N GLU A 46 -9.82 -5.23 -3.79
CA GLU A 46 -10.73 -4.38 -3.00
C GLU A 46 -10.29 -2.92 -3.02
N GLN A 47 -8.98 -2.66 -2.84
CA GLN A 47 -8.41 -1.32 -2.95
C GLN A 47 -8.64 -0.71 -4.32
N ALA A 48 -8.42 -1.45 -5.40
CA ALA A 48 -8.66 -0.95 -6.76
C ALA A 48 -10.15 -0.69 -7.06
N ILE A 49 -11.06 -1.49 -6.51
CA ILE A 49 -12.51 -1.30 -6.67
C ILE A 49 -13.00 -0.10 -5.85
N THR A 50 -12.47 0.09 -4.64
CA THR A 50 -12.90 1.15 -3.72
C THR A 50 -12.12 2.44 -3.84
N ALA A 51 -11.03 2.44 -4.62
CA ALA A 51 -10.24 3.63 -4.92
C ALA A 51 -11.15 4.70 -5.53
N THR A 52 -11.42 5.74 -4.75
CA THR A 52 -12.15 6.90 -5.21
C THR A 52 -11.11 7.89 -5.74
N PRO A 53 -11.12 8.23 -7.05
CA PRO A 53 -10.26 9.29 -7.56
C PRO A 53 -10.58 10.59 -6.83
N LEU A 54 -9.55 11.37 -6.47
CA LEU A 54 -9.78 12.73 -6.00
C LEU A 54 -10.42 13.53 -7.14
N THR A 55 -11.44 14.31 -6.82
CA THR A 55 -11.87 15.39 -7.70
C THR A 55 -10.74 16.42 -7.83
N PRO A 56 -10.71 17.23 -8.91
CA PRO A 56 -9.71 18.28 -9.07
C PRO A 56 -9.61 19.22 -7.86
N ASP A 57 -10.75 19.57 -7.25
CA ASP A 57 -10.80 20.45 -6.08
C ASP A 57 -10.18 19.78 -4.84
N GLU A 58 -10.42 18.48 -4.63
CA GLU A 58 -9.82 17.75 -3.51
C GLU A 58 -8.32 17.54 -3.70
N LEU A 59 -7.87 17.40 -4.95
CA LEU A 59 -6.46 17.29 -5.30
C LEU A 59 -5.72 18.60 -5.04
N ASP A 60 -6.35 19.74 -5.36
CA ASP A 60 -5.83 21.07 -5.04
C ASP A 60 -5.75 21.30 -3.53
N LEU A 61 -6.77 20.89 -2.77
CA LEU A 61 -6.78 20.96 -1.30
C LEU A 61 -5.70 20.08 -0.67
N LEU A 62 -5.52 18.86 -1.19
CA LEU A 62 -4.48 17.95 -0.70
C LEU A 62 -3.08 18.48 -1.02
N ALA A 63 -2.87 19.04 -2.21
CA ALA A 63 -1.62 19.69 -2.60
C ALA A 63 -1.27 20.85 -1.66
N LEU A 64 -2.24 21.70 -1.33
CA LEU A 64 -2.07 22.79 -0.35
C LEU A 64 -1.74 22.27 1.04
N ALA A 65 -2.46 21.25 1.53
CA ALA A 65 -2.21 20.67 2.85
C ALA A 65 -0.82 20.03 2.97
N LEU A 66 -0.36 19.32 1.93
CA LEU A 66 0.99 18.74 1.87
C LEU A 66 2.06 19.82 1.83
N TRP A 67 1.81 20.90 1.09
CA TRP A 67 2.71 22.05 1.04
C TRP A 67 2.84 22.74 2.41
N GLU A 68 1.73 22.98 3.11
CA GLU A 68 1.72 23.58 4.45
C GLU A 68 2.44 22.71 5.48
N ALA A 69 2.29 21.39 5.40
CA ALA A 69 2.91 20.45 6.33
C ALA A 69 4.43 20.33 6.18
N ASN A 70 4.99 20.58 4.98
CA ASN A 70 6.42 20.40 4.68
C ASN A 70 7.29 21.67 4.84
N GLY A 71 6.73 22.76 5.36
CA GLY A 71 7.48 23.72 6.16
C GLY A 71 8.27 24.85 5.47
N GLU A 72 8.50 24.84 4.16
CA GLU A 72 9.09 26.01 3.48
C GLU A 72 8.22 26.50 2.30
N ARG A 73 7.69 27.73 2.45
CA ARG A 73 7.25 28.53 1.31
C ARG A 73 8.50 28.78 0.45
N PRO A 74 8.52 28.46 -0.85
CA PRO A 74 9.59 28.92 -1.71
C PRO A 74 9.66 30.45 -1.61
N THR A 75 10.79 30.97 -1.14
CA THR A 75 11.04 32.41 -0.94
C THR A 75 11.26 33.17 -2.25
N VAL A 76 10.66 32.73 -3.36
CA VAL A 76 10.78 33.44 -4.63
C VAL A 76 9.39 33.82 -5.15
N TYR A 77 9.00 35.05 -4.81
CA TYR A 77 8.18 35.86 -5.70
C TYR A 77 8.99 37.09 -6.10
N GLU A 78 9.88 36.92 -7.09
CA GLU A 78 10.09 37.99 -8.05
C GLU A 78 8.94 37.90 -9.06
N SER A 79 7.98 38.84 -8.96
CA SER A 79 7.08 39.26 -10.03
C SER A 79 6.48 38.17 -10.95
N GLY A 80 5.34 37.60 -10.55
CA GLY A 80 4.25 37.30 -11.49
C GLY A 80 4.14 35.87 -12.05
N LYS A 81 3.32 35.08 -11.35
CA LYS A 81 2.55 33.91 -11.83
C LYS A 81 3.26 32.61 -12.23
N ALA A 82 4.21 32.60 -13.17
CA ALA A 82 4.64 31.32 -13.77
C ALA A 82 5.30 30.35 -12.76
N VAL A 83 6.25 30.86 -11.96
CA VAL A 83 6.94 30.03 -10.94
C VAL A 83 5.99 29.55 -9.84
N ALA A 84 4.94 30.32 -9.53
CA ALA A 84 3.94 29.94 -8.54
C ALA A 84 3.01 28.84 -9.04
N ASP A 85 2.58 28.95 -10.29
CA ASP A 85 1.72 27.96 -10.95
C ASP A 85 2.48 26.64 -11.13
N ASP A 86 3.75 26.68 -11.54
CA ASP A 86 4.60 25.49 -11.71
C ASP A 86 4.85 24.76 -10.37
N VAL A 87 5.05 25.51 -9.27
CA VAL A 87 5.21 24.92 -7.93
C VAL A 87 3.91 24.30 -7.44
N LEU A 88 2.76 24.95 -7.69
CA LEU A 88 1.47 24.38 -7.34
C LEU A 88 1.19 23.10 -8.13
N GLU A 89 1.46 23.10 -9.44
CA GLU A 89 1.34 21.90 -10.28
C GLU A 89 2.24 20.76 -9.81
N TRP A 90 3.47 21.06 -9.35
CA TRP A 90 4.32 20.05 -8.73
C TRP A 90 3.68 19.44 -7.47
N TRP A 91 3.09 20.26 -6.59
CA TRP A 91 2.40 19.75 -5.41
C TRP A 91 1.12 18.97 -5.75
N LYS A 92 0.42 19.31 -6.83
CA LYS A 92 -0.70 18.51 -7.35
C LYS A 92 -0.24 17.12 -7.79
N GLN A 93 0.92 17.01 -8.45
CA GLN A 93 1.50 15.70 -8.80
C GLN A 93 1.88 14.89 -7.56
N VAL A 94 2.48 15.53 -6.55
CA VAL A 94 2.79 14.90 -5.28
C VAL A 94 1.50 14.42 -4.58
N ALA A 95 0.45 15.23 -4.55
CA ALA A 95 -0.85 14.88 -3.98
C ALA A 95 -1.50 13.70 -4.70
N ALA A 96 -1.48 13.70 -6.04
CA ALA A 96 -2.00 12.61 -6.87
C ALA A 96 -1.27 11.29 -6.58
N SER A 97 0.06 11.32 -6.53
CA SER A 97 0.86 10.13 -6.25
C SER A 97 0.67 9.66 -4.81
N ALA A 98 0.68 10.57 -3.82
CA ALA A 98 0.40 10.23 -2.42
C ALA A 98 -0.97 9.57 -2.24
N TRP A 99 -2.00 10.08 -2.93
CA TRP A 99 -3.33 9.47 -2.94
C TRP A 99 -3.35 8.10 -3.61
N GLY A 100 -2.60 7.94 -4.71
CA GLY A 100 -2.42 6.67 -5.39
C GLY A 100 -1.73 5.61 -4.51
N PHE A 101 -0.73 6.01 -3.73
CA PHE A 101 -0.09 5.15 -2.73
C PHE A 101 -1.06 4.73 -1.62
N ILE A 102 -1.83 5.66 -1.06
CA ILE A 102 -2.79 5.37 0.02
C ILE A 102 -3.87 4.38 -0.46
N ASN A 103 -4.34 4.55 -1.69
CA ASN A 103 -5.36 3.69 -2.28
C ASN A 103 -4.79 2.43 -2.95
N GLY A 104 -3.49 2.16 -2.84
CA GLY A 104 -2.86 0.97 -3.41
C GLY A 104 -2.89 0.89 -4.93
N THR A 105 -3.13 2.01 -5.63
CA THR A 105 -3.09 2.10 -7.09
C THR A 105 -1.68 2.38 -7.61
N GLU A 106 -0.75 2.82 -6.75
CA GLU A 106 0.69 2.93 -7.03
C GLU A 106 1.49 1.98 -6.11
N ALA A 107 2.48 1.28 -6.67
CA ALA A 107 3.35 0.37 -5.91
C ALA A 107 4.57 1.11 -5.35
N MET A 108 4.94 0.86 -4.08
CA MET A 108 6.23 1.32 -3.53
C MET A 108 7.37 0.73 -4.36
N GLN A 109 8.18 1.62 -4.96
CA GLN A 109 9.44 1.24 -5.62
C GLN A 109 10.50 0.84 -4.58
#